data_AF-A0A179SD49-F1
#
_entry.id   AF-A0A179SD49-F1
#
_cell.length_a   1.000
_cell.length_b   1.000
_cell.length_c   1.000
_cell.angle_alpha   90.00
_cell.angle_beta   90.00
_cell.angle_gamma   90.00
#
_symmetry.space_group_name_H-M   'P 1'
#
loop_
_entity.id
_entity.type
_entity.pdbx_description
1 polymer ?
#
loop_
_entity_poly.entity_id
_entity_poly.type
_entity_poly.pdbx_seq_one_letter_code
_entity_poly.pdbx_strand_id
1 'polypeptide(L)' 'MTPDLLAVAGEALFGSEWRRALAAALGVDPRLVQRWAGGQREIPGTVAPALLALLGREASGLEGRALAMRRAAAAIAEAE' A
#
# COMPACT_ATOMS: atom_id res chain seq x y z
N MET A 1 15.02 -5.32 4.44
CA MET A 1 13.86 -5.68 3.58
C MET A 1 14.39 -5.94 2.17
N THR A 2 13.80 -6.86 1.41
CA THR A 2 14.25 -7.18 0.05
C THR A 2 13.52 -6.32 -1.00
N PRO A 3 14.09 -6.16 -2.21
CA PRO A 3 13.40 -5.51 -3.33
C PRO A 3 12.05 -6.15 -3.68
N ASP A 4 11.95 -7.48 -3.59
CA ASP A 4 10.70 -8.20 -3.87
C ASP A 4 9.60 -7.85 -2.87
N LEU A 5 9.92 -7.79 -1.57
CA LEU A 5 8.96 -7.38 -0.55
C LEU A 5 8.55 -5.91 -0.71
N LEU A 6 9.47 -5.03 -1.13
CA LEU A 6 9.16 -3.65 -1.48
C LEU A 6 8.16 -3.57 -2.64
N ALA A 7 8.36 -4.39 -3.69
CA ALA A 7 7.47 -4.44 -4.85
C ALA A 7 6.08 -4.96 -4.49
N VAL A 8 6.00 -6.07 -3.76
CA VAL A 8 4.72 -6.64 -3.28
C VAL A 8 3.96 -5.62 -2.43
N ALA A 9 4.62 -4.95 -1.49
CA ALA A 9 3.99 -3.93 -0.65
C ALA A 9 3.53 -2.72 -1.48
N GLY A 10 4.36 -2.27 -2.42
CA GLY A 10 4.02 -1.16 -3.31
C GLY A 10 2.80 -1.46 -4.17
N GLU A 11 2.77 -2.63 -4.82
CA GLU A 11 1.66 -3.07 -5.67
C GLU A 11 0.37 -3.24 -4.88
N ALA A 12 0.44 -3.81 -3.68
CA ALA A 12 -0.72 -3.93 -2.80
C ALA A 12 -1.32 -2.57 -2.42
N LEU A 13 -0.49 -1.55 -2.22
CA LEU A 13 -0.94 -0.20 -1.84
C LEU A 13 -1.43 0.64 -3.02
N PHE A 14 -0.79 0.53 -4.18
CA PHE A 14 -0.90 1.53 -5.24
C PHE A 14 -1.11 0.95 -6.65
N GLY A 15 -1.17 -0.38 -6.80
CA GLY A 15 -1.33 -1.06 -8.07
C GLY A 15 -0.07 -1.05 -8.95
N SER A 16 -0.25 -1.19 -10.26
CA SER A 16 0.85 -1.39 -11.23
C SER A 16 1.86 -0.23 -11.26
N GLU A 17 1.40 1.00 -11.02
CA GLU A 17 2.21 2.23 -11.04
C GLU A 17 2.75 2.62 -9.64
N TRP A 18 3.03 1.62 -8.80
CA TRP A 18 3.33 1.82 -7.39
C TRP A 18 4.57 2.65 -7.10
N ARG A 19 5.62 2.59 -7.93
CA ARG A 19 6.92 3.24 -7.64
C ARG A 19 6.78 4.74 -7.41
N ARG A 20 5.99 5.42 -8.24
CA ARG A 20 5.77 6.87 -8.14
C ARG A 20 4.90 7.22 -6.93
N ALA A 21 3.84 6.47 -6.71
CA ALA A 21 2.93 6.68 -5.58
C ALA A 21 3.62 6.41 -4.24
N LEU A 22 4.41 5.33 -4.15
CA LEU A 22 5.19 5.00 -2.97
C LEU A 22 6.26 6.05 -2.67
N ALA A 23 6.94 6.57 -3.69
CA ALA A 23 7.90 7.66 -3.51
C ALA A 23 7.24 8.91 -2.88
N ALA A 24 6.05 9.28 -3.38
CA ALA A 24 5.27 10.37 -2.80
C ALA A 24 4.85 10.07 -1.34
N ALA A 25 4.38 8.85 -1.06
CA ALA A 25 3.97 8.44 0.28
C ALA A 25 5.14 8.43 1.29
N LEU A 26 6.35 8.08 0.85
CA LEU A 26 7.56 8.06 1.67
C LEU A 26 8.30 9.40 1.71
N GLY A 27 7.89 10.39 0.91
CA GLY A 27 8.57 11.68 0.81
C GLY A 27 9.98 11.60 0.21
N VAL A 28 10.20 10.67 -0.73
CA VAL A 28 11.51 10.42 -1.36
C VAL A 28 11.46 10.61 -2.88
N ASP A 29 12.63 10.70 -3.51
CA ASP A 29 12.75 10.78 -4.96
C ASP A 29 12.28 9.47 -5.65
N PRO A 30 11.44 9.52 -6.71
CA PRO A 30 10.98 8.32 -7.42
C PRO A 30 12.10 7.44 -8.00
N ARG A 31 13.22 8.03 -8.43
CA ARG A 31 14.39 7.27 -8.90
C ARG A 31 15.07 6.51 -7.77
N LEU A 32 14.95 6.98 -6.53
CA LEU A 32 15.46 6.25 -5.37
C LEU A 32 14.67 4.96 -5.15
N VAL A 33 13.34 5.03 -5.21
CA VAL A 33 12.48 3.83 -5.14
C VAL A 33 12.76 2.88 -6.30
N GLN A 34 13.00 3.39 -7.51
CA GLN A 34 13.42 2.56 -8.65
C GLN A 34 14.74 1.84 -8.39
N ARG A 35 15.77 2.52 -7.86
CA ARG A 35 17.05 1.90 -7.51
C ARG A 35 16.91 0.83 -6.42
N TRP A 36 16.05 1.04 -5.44
CA TRP A 36 15.71 0.05 -4.43
C TRP A 36 15.05 -1.18 -5.03
N ALA A 37 14.01 -0.98 -5.84
CA ALA A 37 13.29 -2.05 -6.52
C ALA A 37 14.19 -2.87 -7.47
N GLY A 38 15.16 -2.21 -8.10
CA GLY A 38 16.14 -2.87 -8.97
C GLY A 38 17.36 -3.46 -8.25
N GLY A 39 17.42 -3.38 -6.91
CA GLY A 39 18.57 -3.86 -6.14
C GLY A 39 19.88 -3.07 -6.33
N GLN A 40 19.82 -1.94 -7.03
CA GLN A 40 20.97 -1.07 -7.31
C GLN A 40 21.42 -0.27 -6.09
N ARG A 41 20.56 -0.16 -5.08
CA ARG A 41 20.86 0.50 -3.81
C ARG A 41 20.18 -0.25 -2.66
N GLU A 42 20.87 -0.32 -1.53
CA GLU A 42 20.30 -0.86 -0.30
C GLU A 42 19.08 -0.04 0.16
N ILE A 43 18.07 -0.76 0.64
CA ILE A 43 16.85 -0.19 1.19
C ILE A 43 17.13 0.20 2.66
N PRO A 44 17.00 1.49 3.04
CA PRO A 44 17.19 1.90 4.42
C PRO A 44 16.28 1.14 5.38
N GLY A 45 16.79 0.82 6.58
CA GLY A 45 16.02 0.14 7.62
C GLY A 45 14.73 0.85 8.05
N THR A 46 14.62 2.16 7.79
CA THR A 46 13.43 2.98 8.06
C THR A 46 12.27 2.74 7.10
N VAL A 47 12.51 2.15 5.91
CA VAL A 47 11.45 1.94 4.91
C VAL A 47 10.47 0.85 5.34
N ALA A 48 10.97 -0.22 5.98
CA ALA A 48 10.13 -1.33 6.43
C ALA A 48 9.05 -0.88 7.45
N PRO A 49 9.37 -0.19 8.56
CA PRO A 49 8.34 0.28 9.48
C PRO A 49 7.38 1.30 8.85
N ALA A 50 7.85 2.15 7.93
CA ALA A 50 6.97 3.06 7.20
C ALA A 50 5.95 2.31 6.32
N LEU A 51 6.39 1.27 5.60
CA LEU A 51 5.49 0.44 4.80
C LEU A 51 4.49 -0.33 5.66
N LEU A 52 4.92 -0.89 6.80
CA LEU A 52 4.01 -1.59 7.71
C LEU A 52 2.90 -0.65 8.21
N ALA A 53 3.24 0.60 8.54
CA ALA A 53 2.25 1.59 8.94
C ALA A 53 1.27 1.95 7.80
N LEU A 54 1.79 2.13 6.57
CA LEU A 54 0.95 2.42 5.39
C LEU A 54 0.01 1.26 5.06
N LEU A 55 0.53 0.03 5.03
CA LEU A 55 -0.25 -1.19 4.77
C LEU A 55 -1.34 -1.39 5.81
N GLY A 56 -1.00 -1.26 7.10
CA GLY A 56 -1.99 -1.40 8.18
C GLY A 56 -3.10 -0.34 8.09
N ARG A 57 -2.75 0.91 7.77
CA ARG A 57 -3.75 1.98 7.59
C ARG A 57 -4.68 1.71 6.42
N GLU A 58 -4.15 1.28 5.28
CA GLU A 58 -4.98 1.01 4.10
C GLU A 58 -5.87 -0.22 4.31
N ALA A 59 -5.33 -1.30 4.88
CA ALA A 59 -6.08 -2.51 5.20
C ALA A 59 -7.29 -2.21 6.10
N SER A 60 -7.08 -1.50 7.22
CA SER A 60 -8.18 -1.09 8.11
C SER A 60 -9.22 -0.23 7.40
N GLY A 61 -8.79 0.65 6.49
CA GLY A 61 -9.69 1.47 5.68
C GLY A 61 -10.55 0.64 4.74
N LEU A 62 -9.96 -0.34 4.05
CA LEU A 62 -10.65 -1.25 3.15
C LEU A 62 -11.63 -2.15 3.90
N GLU A 63 -11.26 -2.67 5.07
CA GLU A 63 -12.14 -3.46 5.93
C GLU A 63 -13.38 -2.65 6.37
N GLY A 64 -13.18 -1.40 6.80
CA GLY A 64 -14.27 -0.51 7.16
C GLY A 64 -15.23 -0.25 6.00
N ARG A 65 -14.70 0.02 4.80
CA ARG A 65 -15.53 0.20 3.58
C ARG A 65 -16.28 -1.08 3.23
N ALA A 66 -15.64 -2.24 3.28
CA ALA A 66 -16.27 -3.52 3.01
C ALA A 66 -17.43 -3.79 3.98
N LEU A 67 -17.26 -3.49 5.28
CA LEU A 67 -18.33 -3.61 6.26
C LEU A 67 -19.51 -2.67 5.95
N ALA A 68 -19.22 -1.41 5.61
CA ALA A 68 -20.25 -0.43 5.25
C ALA A 68 -21.07 -0.89 4.02
N MET A 69 -20.41 -1.41 2.99
CA MET A 69 -21.09 -1.93 1.79
C MET A 69 -21.99 -3.12 2.11
N ARG A 70 -21.54 -4.06 2.96
CA ARG A 70 -22.38 -5.20 3.38
C ARG A 70 -23.61 -4.75 4.16
N ARG A 71 -23.46 -3.77 5.05
CA ARG A 71 -24.58 -3.20 5.80
C ARG A 71 -25.60 -2.53 4.87
N ALA A 72 -25.11 -1.76 3.89
CA ALA A 72 -25.98 -1.14 2.89
C ALA A 72 -26.74 -2.20 2.08
N ALA A 73 -26.07 -3.28 1.65
CA ALA A 73 -26.70 -4.38 0.93
C ALA A 73 -27.77 -5.10 1.78
N ALA A 74 -27.50 -5.37 3.06
CA ALA A 74 -28.49 -5.97 3.97
C ALA A 74 -29.72 -5.07 4.16
N ALA A 75 -29.52 -3.77 4.35
CA ALA A 75 -30.62 -2.82 4.50
C ALA A 75 -31.51 -2.73 3.25
N ILE A 76 -30.92 -2.85 2.04
CA ILE A 76 -31.70 -2.91 0.79
C ILE A 76 -32.54 -4.19 0.77
N ALA A 77 -31.95 -5.34 1.10
CA ALA A 77 -32.65 -6.63 1.10
C ALA A 77 -33.78 -6.72 2.13
N GLU A 78 -33.68 -6.01 3.26
CA GLU A 78 -34.76 -5.93 4.27
C GLU A 78 -35.90 -4.98 3.87
N ALA A 79 -35.64 -4.06 2.94
CA ALA A 79 -36.63 -3.09 2.46
C ALA A 79 -37.45 -3.58 1.26
N GLU A 80 -37.07 -4.72 0.66
CA GLU A 80 -37.82 -5.44 -0.38
C GLU A 80 -38.79 -6.46 0.22
#